data_AF-A0A2A5ANQ4-F1
#
_entry.id   AF-A0A2A5ANQ4-F1
#
_cell.length_a   1.000
_cell.length_b   1.000
_cell.length_c   1.000
_cell.angle_alpha   90.00
_cell.angle_beta   90.00
_cell.angle_gamma   90.00
#
_symmetry.space_group_name_H-M   'P 1'
#
loop_
_entity.id
_entity.type
_entity.pdbx_description
1 polymer ?
#
loop_
_entity_poly.entity_id
_entity_poly.type
_entity_poly.pdbx_seq_one_letter_code
_entity_poly.pdbx_strand_id
1 'polypeptide(L)'
;MKNCNQCGKCCTKYSYGGLSATKDEIELWESFRPDVFAYVQKGEIWIDPDTGTQLKRCPWLRRVPGQEKYTCDIYFDRPDDCKFYPVTI
;
A
#
# COMPACT_ATOMS: atom_id res chain seq x y z
N MET A 1 -5.25 -16.70 1.78
CA MET A 1 -4.56 -15.58 1.11
C MET A 1 -3.76 -16.11 -0.07
N LYS A 2 -3.91 -15.57 -1.28
CA LYS A 2 -3.04 -15.96 -2.42
C LYS A 2 -1.72 -15.19 -2.33
N ASN A 3 -0.60 -15.85 -2.61
CA ASN A 3 0.69 -15.18 -2.66
C ASN A 3 0.73 -14.18 -3.82
N CYS A 4 1.32 -13.01 -3.60
CA CYS A 4 1.56 -12.06 -4.68
C CYS A 4 2.53 -12.66 -5.69
N ASN A 5 2.16 -12.67 -6.96
CA ASN A 5 3.01 -13.15 -8.05
C ASN A 5 3.83 -12.03 -8.71
N GLN A 6 3.90 -10.85 -8.08
CA GLN A 6 4.69 -9.71 -8.54
C GLN A 6 4.27 -9.12 -9.90
N CYS A 7 3.08 -9.44 -10.42
CA CYS A 7 2.61 -8.89 -11.70
C CYS A 7 2.27 -7.39 -11.66
N GLY A 8 2.21 -6.77 -10.48
CA GLY A 8 1.92 -5.35 -10.28
C GLY A 8 0.47 -4.91 -10.52
N LYS A 9 -0.36 -5.73 -11.17
CA LYS A 9 -1.73 -5.34 -11.60
C LYS A 9 -2.60 -4.81 -10.46
N CYS A 10 -2.58 -5.46 -9.29
CA CYS A 10 -3.34 -5.00 -8.13
C CYS A 10 -2.82 -3.65 -7.63
N CYS A 11 -1.50 -3.53 -7.44
CA CYS A 11 -0.89 -2.30 -6.97
C CYS A 11 -1.08 -1.14 -7.97
N THR A 12 -0.89 -1.35 -9.27
CA THR A 12 -0.96 -0.25 -10.26
C THR A 12 -2.37 0.22 -10.56
N LYS A 13 -3.38 -0.66 -10.44
CA LYS A 13 -4.78 -0.32 -10.73
C LYS A 13 -5.52 0.23 -9.52
N TYR A 14 -5.27 -0.31 -8.32
CA TYR A 14 -6.11 -0.04 -7.16
C TYR A 14 -5.46 0.86 -6.12
N SER A 15 -4.14 1.09 -6.18
CA SER A 15 -3.49 2.09 -5.31
C SER A 15 -3.82 3.55 -5.62
N TYR A 16 -4.70 3.82 -6.60
CA TYR A 16 -5.21 5.15 -6.93
C TYR A 16 -6.34 5.56 -5.96
N GLY A 17 -6.04 5.62 -4.66
CA GLY A 17 -7.02 6.00 -3.61
C GLY A 17 -8.13 4.97 -3.35
N GLY A 18 -8.07 3.79 -3.98
CA GLY A 18 -9.06 2.73 -3.79
C GLY A 18 -8.70 1.73 -2.69
N LEU A 19 -7.58 1.95 -1.98
CA LEU A 19 -7.12 1.09 -0.90
C LEU A 19 -7.43 1.74 0.44
N SER A 20 -7.83 0.93 1.41
CA SER A 20 -7.99 1.34 2.81
C SER A 20 -7.12 0.50 3.74
N ALA A 21 -6.93 1.00 4.97
CA ALA A 21 -6.34 0.26 6.07
C ALA A 21 -7.31 0.30 7.25
N THR A 22 -7.31 -0.77 8.05
CA THR A 22 -8.08 -0.80 9.28
C THR A 22 -7.46 0.09 10.35
N LYS A 23 -8.25 0.44 11.37
CA LYS A 23 -7.76 1.24 12.51
C LYS A 23 -6.60 0.54 13.24
N ASP A 24 -6.72 -0.77 13.45
CA ASP A 24 -5.70 -1.58 14.13
C ASP A 24 -4.37 -1.61 13.35
N GLU A 25 -4.43 -1.66 12.01
CA GLU A 25 -3.23 -1.58 11.17
C GLU A 25 -2.55 -0.21 11.28
N ILE A 26 -3.34 0.85 11.31
CA ILE A 26 -2.82 2.21 11.46
C ILE A 26 -2.15 2.38 12.83
N GLU A 27 -2.77 1.90 13.91
CA GLU A 27 -2.19 1.92 15.26
C GLU A 27 -0.89 1.10 15.35
N LEU A 28 -0.84 -0.04 14.66
CA LEU A 28 0.37 -0.85 14.56
C LEU A 28 1.48 -0.12 13.82
N TRP A 29 1.17 0.55 12.70
CA TRP A 29 2.19 1.33 11.98
C TRP A 29 2.65 2.55 12.77
N GLU A 30 1.76 3.24 13.50
CA GLU A 30 2.14 4.35 14.37
C GLU A 30 3.20 3.92 15.39
N SER A 31 3.05 2.72 15.95
CA SER A 31 3.96 2.20 16.98
C SER A 31 5.25 1.57 16.42
N PHE A 32 5.16 0.85 15.30
CA PHE A 32 6.24 -0.03 14.83
C PHE A 32 6.79 0.30 13.45
N ARG A 33 6.05 1.05 12.63
CA ARG A 33 6.40 1.41 11.25
C ARG A 33 6.14 2.89 10.97
N PRO A 34 6.84 3.80 11.67
CA PRO A 34 6.65 5.25 11.50
C PRO A 34 6.93 5.71 10.06
N ASP A 35 7.77 4.97 9.33
CA ASP A 35 8.02 5.17 7.89
C ASP A 35 6.75 4.97 7.04
N VAL A 36 5.91 3.99 7.39
CA VAL A 36 4.63 3.73 6.72
C VAL A 36 3.56 4.68 7.24
N PHE A 37 3.51 4.89 8.56
CA PHE A 37 2.54 5.77 9.22
C PHE A 37 2.66 7.24 8.76
N ALA A 38 3.85 7.68 8.36
CA ALA A 38 4.04 9.02 7.76
C ALA A 38 3.11 9.28 6.57
N TYR A 39 2.64 8.24 5.88
CA TYR A 39 1.72 8.33 4.74
C TYR A 39 0.25 8.15 5.12
N VAL A 40 -0.07 8.25 6.42
CA VAL A 40 -1.43 8.18 6.96
C VAL A 40 -1.86 9.55 7.43
N GLN A 41 -3.03 10.01 6.98
CA GLN A 41 -3.63 11.25 7.47
C GLN A 41 -5.13 11.08 7.63
N LYS A 42 -5.67 11.43 8.81
CA LYS A 42 -7.11 11.33 9.14
C LYS A 42 -7.72 9.94 8.86
N GLY A 43 -6.93 8.87 9.00
CA GLY A 43 -7.37 7.49 8.75
C GLY A 43 -7.31 7.05 7.28
N GLU A 44 -6.93 7.94 6.36
CA GLU A 44 -6.68 7.62 4.95
C GLU A 44 -5.20 7.30 4.73
N ILE A 45 -4.93 6.44 3.74
CA ILE A 45 -3.58 5.97 3.43
C ILE A 45 -3.09 6.48 2.08
N TRP A 46 -1.77 6.49 1.93
CA TRP A 46 -1.05 7.02 0.77
C TRP A 46 -1.29 8.51 0.58
N ILE A 47 -1.25 9.25 1.68
CA ILE A 47 -1.19 10.70 1.67
C ILE A 47 0.28 11.11 1.66
N ASP A 48 0.63 12.06 0.81
CA ASP A 48 1.97 12.63 0.75
C ASP A 48 2.25 13.41 2.06
N PRO A 49 3.29 13.07 2.84
CA PRO A 49 3.54 13.67 4.15
C PRO A 49 3.90 15.16 4.08
N ASP A 50 4.47 15.61 2.97
CA ASP A 50 4.97 16.97 2.82
C ASP A 50 3.85 17.92 2.33
N THR A 51 2.96 17.42 1.49
CA THR A 51 1.91 18.22 0.82
C THR A 51 0.50 17.96 1.34
N GLY A 52 0.27 16.85 2.04
CA GLY A 52 -1.05 16.39 2.46
C GLY A 52 -1.94 15.95 1.28
N THR A 53 -1.37 15.71 0.11
CA THR A 53 -2.12 15.34 -1.09
C THR A 53 -2.26 13.83 -1.25
N GLN A 54 -3.41 13.35 -1.73
CA GLN A 54 -3.60 11.93 -2.03
C GLN A 54 -2.65 11.49 -3.14
N LEU A 55 -1.82 10.50 -2.85
CA LEU A 55 -0.96 9.87 -3.85
C LEU A 55 -1.79 9.03 -4.80
N LYS A 56 -1.46 9.14 -6.09
CA LYS A 56 -2.03 8.34 -7.18
C LYS A 56 -1.58 6.87 -7.16
N ARG A 57 -0.52 6.57 -6.40
CA ARG A 57 0.08 5.24 -6.34
C ARG A 57 0.71 5.02 -4.97
N CYS A 58 0.69 3.77 -4.52
CA CYS A 58 1.37 3.37 -3.29
C CYS A 58 2.87 3.74 -3.36
N PRO A 59 3.40 4.47 -2.36
CA PRO A 59 4.79 4.92 -2.34
C PRO A 59 5.80 3.78 -2.20
N TRP A 60 5.34 2.56 -1.87
CA TRP A 60 6.17 1.37 -1.64
C TRP A 60 6.17 0.38 -2.79
N LEU A 61 5.50 0.70 -3.90
CA LEU A 61 5.58 -0.08 -5.12
C LEU A 61 6.89 0.21 -5.85
N ARG A 62 7.65 -0.84 -6.16
CA ARG A 62 8.88 -0.75 -6.98
C ARG A 62 8.73 -1.58 -8.23
N ARG A 63 9.26 -1.08 -9.36
CA ARG A 63 9.45 -1.88 -10.57
C ARG A 63 10.85 -2.46 -10.56
N VAL A 64 10.98 -3.75 -10.86
CA VAL A 64 12.28 -4.40 -10.98
C VAL A 64 12.94 -3.95 -12.29
N PRO A 65 14.17 -3.40 -12.26
CA PRO A 65 14.86 -2.97 -13.48
C PRO A 65 14.99 -4.12 -14.50
N GLY A 66 14.66 -3.83 -15.76
CA GLY A 66 14.76 -4.81 -16.85
C GLY A 66 13.74 -5.95 -16.80
N GLN A 67 12.73 -5.89 -15.92
CA GLN A 67 11.70 -6.93 -15.80
C GLN A 67 10.29 -6.33 -15.72
N GLU A 68 9.30 -7.07 -16.22
CA GLU A 68 7.87 -6.80 -16.01
C GLU A 68 7.40 -7.32 -14.64
N LYS A 69 8.16 -7.03 -13.59
CA LYS A 69 7.89 -7.44 -12.21
C LYS A 69 7.88 -6.24 -11.26
N TYR A 70 7.10 -6.38 -10.19
CA TYR A 70 6.96 -5.39 -9.14
C TYR A 70 7.20 -5.97 -7.76
N THR A 71 7.86 -5.21 -6.87
CA THR A 71 8.03 -5.54 -5.46
C THR A 71 7.31 -4.53 -4.58
N CYS A 72 6.98 -4.94 -3.36
CA CYS A 72 6.37 -4.10 -2.35
C CYS A 72 7.34 -4.02 -1.17
N ASP A 73 7.85 -2.83 -0.87
CA ASP A 73 8.84 -2.64 0.20
C ASP A 73 8.25 -2.89 1.60
N ILE A 74 6.92 -2.86 1.71
CA ILE A 74 6.18 -3.13 2.93
C ILE A 74 5.38 -4.44 2.84
N TYR A 75 5.88 -5.45 2.14
CA TYR A 75 5.09 -6.65 1.84
C TYR A 75 4.39 -7.24 3.08
N PHE A 76 5.05 -7.33 4.22
CA PHE A 76 4.46 -7.89 5.45
C PHE A 76 3.54 -6.92 6.20
N ASP A 77 3.76 -5.63 6.03
CA ASP A 77 3.06 -4.54 6.69
C ASP A 77 2.07 -3.85 5.76
N ARG A 78 1.78 -4.43 4.60
CA ARG A 78 0.80 -3.89 3.66
C ARG A 78 -0.59 -3.91 4.28
N PRO A 79 -1.47 -2.97 3.89
CA PRO A 79 -2.86 -3.01 4.30
C PRO A 79 -3.52 -4.34 3.97
N ASP A 80 -4.47 -4.78 4.79
CA ASP A 80 -5.25 -5.98 4.61
C ASP A 80 -5.98 -5.97 3.26
N ASP A 81 -6.46 -4.82 2.84
CA ASP A 81 -7.08 -4.63 1.53
C ASP A 81 -6.14 -5.05 0.38
N CYS A 82 -4.82 -4.81 0.53
CA CYS A 82 -3.81 -5.31 -0.41
C CYS A 82 -3.61 -6.83 -0.33
N LYS A 83 -3.83 -7.45 0.83
CA LYS A 83 -3.69 -8.91 1.06
C LYS A 83 -4.82 -9.70 0.40
N PHE A 84 -6.01 -9.12 0.33
CA PHE A 84 -7.21 -9.76 -0.23
C PHE A 84 -7.44 -9.43 -1.72
N TYR A 85 -6.75 -8.44 -2.27
CA TYR A 85 -6.87 -8.07 -3.68
C TYR A 85 -6.33 -9.15 -4.65
N PRO A 86 -7.01 -9.44 -5.79
CA PRO A 86 -8.32 -8.93 -6.19
C PRO A 86 -9.45 -9.59 -5.41
N VAL A 87 -10.31 -8.74 -4.82
CA VAL A 87 -11.55 -9.19 -4.22
C VAL A 87 -12.48 -9.67 -5.33
N THR A 88 -12.95 -10.91 -5.22
CA THR A 88 -14.15 -11.37 -5.91
C THR A 88 -15.32 -10.91 -5.07
N ILE A 89 -15.86 -9.73 -5.36
CA ILE A 89 -17.24 -9.41 -4.96
C ILE A 89 -18.15 -10.21 -5.88
#